data_AF-A0AAD6TEW2-F1
#
_entry.id   AF-A0AAD6TEW2-F1
#
_cell.length_a   1.000
_cell.length_b   1.000
_cell.length_c   1.000
_cell.angle_alpha   90.00
_cell.angle_beta   90.00
_cell.angle_gamma   90.00
#
_symmetry.space_group_name_H-M   'P 1'
#
loop_
_entity.id
_entity.type
_entity.pdbx_description
1 polymer ?
#
loop_
_entity_poly.entity_id
_entity_poly.type
_entity_poly.pdbx_seq_one_letter_code
_entity_poly.pdbx_strand_id
1 'polypeptide(L)'
;MSTLEADRSRLRDLDAQILELKHSLSTLRTTKAQVQKRLDSYKYPVLTLPNEMVSEFFIHFLPAYPLCPPLTGRFSPMTLTQVCGAWRGKALSTPSLWRAISLSFHSDLPPLYQRHEADAWVRRSHSLPIAVEILDATSANRSDNESEVLATLAAHRACCEHLTVHLETASVVALQGPMPRLRHLDLDFHYEHSGITDFSEAPLLRTVALDYVAARMVLLPWAQITSLTLDVVSPMECDRLLRQTPNLTHCHLRIFVEDEGGDDGPPPDVTLAYLDSLTLVTVADPIPAVNGYLGTFIVPALRRLKISEDFLGSDPLALLASFLSKSSCKLQDVDIGGERILPECTYREAFPLITFSFEAEEVDSSSNSE
;
A
#
# COMPACT_ATOMS: atom_id res chain seq x y z
N MET A 1 1.34 82.30 -21.65
CA MET A 1 2.45 82.05 -20.70
C MET A 1 1.96 81.16 -19.56
N SER A 2 1.66 79.87 -19.78
CA SER A 2 1.15 79.01 -18.70
C SER A 2 1.65 77.56 -18.69
N THR A 3 2.34 77.09 -19.73
CA THR A 3 2.81 75.70 -19.83
C THR A 3 4.26 75.53 -19.39
N LEU A 4 5.16 76.42 -19.82
CA LEU A 4 6.60 76.31 -19.53
C LEU A 4 6.95 76.46 -18.03
N GLU A 5 6.22 77.30 -17.30
CA GLU A 5 6.41 77.47 -15.84
C GLU A 5 5.81 76.30 -15.05
N ALA A 6 4.67 75.76 -15.52
CA ALA A 6 4.07 74.55 -14.95
C ALA A 6 4.99 73.33 -15.11
N ASP A 7 5.60 73.15 -16.29
CA ASP A 7 6.56 72.08 -16.54
C ASP A 7 7.82 72.22 -15.67
N ARG A 8 8.33 73.45 -15.48
CA ARG A 8 9.47 73.70 -14.59
C ARG A 8 9.16 73.42 -13.12
N SER A 9 7.95 73.75 -12.66
CA SER A 9 7.50 73.40 -11.31
C SER A 9 7.40 71.88 -11.16
N ARG A 10 6.80 71.20 -12.15
CA ARG A 10 6.64 69.75 -12.13
C ARG A 10 7.98 69.02 -12.15
N LEU A 11 8.97 69.53 -12.88
CA LEU A 11 10.32 68.96 -12.91
C LEU A 11 10.99 69.04 -11.53
N ARG A 12 10.86 70.18 -10.83
CA ARG A 12 11.40 70.33 -9.46
C ARG A 12 10.72 69.39 -8.46
N ASP A 13 9.41 69.23 -8.57
CA ASP A 13 8.66 68.30 -7.72
C ASP A 13 9.10 66.85 -7.97
N LEU A 14 9.33 66.48 -9.24
CA LEU A 14 9.83 65.16 -9.61
C LEU A 14 11.28 64.95 -9.12
N ASP A 15 12.16 65.94 -9.23
CA ASP A 15 13.52 65.87 -8.70
C ASP A 15 13.55 65.71 -7.18
N ALA A 16 12.66 66.42 -6.46
CA ALA A 16 12.50 66.27 -5.02
C ALA A 16 12.01 64.86 -4.65
N GLN A 17 11.03 64.32 -5.37
CA GLN A 17 10.56 62.94 -5.18
C GLN A 17 11.63 61.90 -5.48
N ILE A 18 12.43 62.10 -6.53
CA ILE A 18 13.57 61.23 -6.86
C ILE A 18 14.59 61.25 -5.72
N LEU A 19 14.90 62.42 -5.17
CA LEU A 19 15.84 62.55 -4.06
C LEU A 19 15.33 61.84 -2.80
N GLU A 20 14.05 62.04 -2.47
CA GLU A 20 13.39 61.39 -1.33
C GLU A 20 13.37 59.87 -1.48
N LEU A 21 12.96 59.37 -2.66
CA LEU A 21 12.98 57.93 -2.95
C LEU A 21 14.38 57.34 -2.88
N LYS A 22 15.42 58.05 -3.36
CA LYS A 22 16.82 57.61 -3.24
C LYS A 22 17.25 57.49 -1.78
N HIS A 23 16.85 58.44 -0.93
CA HIS A 23 17.15 58.40 0.50
C HIS A 23 16.39 57.27 1.22
N SER A 24 15.13 57.05 0.86
CA SER A 24 14.34 55.94 1.38
C SER A 24 14.95 54.59 0.98
N LEU A 25 15.40 54.47 -0.28
CA LEU A 25 16.02 53.27 -0.82
C LEU A 25 17.38 52.96 -0.16
N SER A 26 18.21 53.98 0.11
CA SER A 26 19.48 53.78 0.84
C SER A 26 19.25 53.35 2.30
N THR A 27 18.24 53.93 2.96
CA THR A 27 17.84 53.55 4.31
C THR A 27 17.38 52.09 4.35
N LEU A 28 16.45 51.71 3.46
CA LEU A 28 15.98 50.33 3.35
C LEU A 28 17.10 49.33 3.03
N ARG A 29 18.06 49.69 2.17
CA ARG A 29 19.25 48.85 1.90
C ARG A 29 20.11 48.65 3.14
N THR A 30 20.31 49.70 3.94
CA THR A 30 21.10 49.64 5.17
C THR A 30 20.41 48.77 6.21
N THR A 31 19.10 48.96 6.41
CA THR A 31 18.29 48.13 7.30
C THR A 31 18.29 46.68 6.84
N LYS A 32 18.13 46.41 5.53
CA LYS A 32 18.24 45.05 4.96
C LYS A 32 19.59 44.42 5.30
N ALA A 33 20.70 45.14 5.13
CA ALA A 33 22.03 44.62 5.43
C ALA A 33 22.21 44.31 6.94
N GLN A 34 21.67 45.15 7.83
CA GLN A 34 21.71 44.90 9.27
C GLN A 34 20.88 43.68 9.68
N VAL A 35 19.68 43.53 9.11
CA VAL A 35 18.82 42.36 9.35
C VAL A 35 19.48 41.10 8.81
N GLN A 36 20.06 41.14 7.61
CA GLN A 36 20.79 40.00 7.03
C GLN A 36 21.96 39.59 7.94
N LYS A 37 22.77 40.54 8.40
CA LYS A 37 23.90 40.26 9.32
C LYS A 37 23.46 39.61 10.64
N ARG A 38 22.29 40.02 11.17
CA ARG A 38 21.71 39.37 12.36
C ARG A 38 21.25 37.94 12.04
N LEU A 39 20.58 37.74 10.91
CA LEU A 39 20.14 36.40 10.47
C LEU A 39 21.32 35.45 10.30
N ASP A 40 22.40 35.91 9.66
CA ASP A 40 23.61 35.11 9.43
C ASP A 40 24.35 34.72 10.73
N SER A 41 24.10 35.45 11.83
CA SER A 41 24.66 35.14 13.15
C SER A 41 23.95 33.97 13.85
N TYR A 42 22.71 33.66 13.47
CA TYR A 42 21.99 32.50 14.00
C TYR A 42 22.54 31.23 13.33
N LYS A 43 23.03 30.29 14.15
CA LYS A 43 23.35 28.95 13.67
C LYS A 43 22.06 28.14 13.61
N TYR A 44 21.64 27.78 12.41
CA TYR A 44 20.54 26.83 12.21
C TYR A 44 21.11 25.41 12.36
N PRO A 45 20.78 24.67 13.44
CA PRO A 45 21.44 23.41 13.75
C PRO A 45 21.40 22.41 12.60
N VAL A 46 20.27 22.33 11.90
CA VAL A 46 20.08 21.42 10.76
C VAL A 46 20.94 21.75 9.53
N LEU A 47 21.37 23.01 9.37
CA LEU A 47 22.28 23.40 8.29
C LEU A 47 23.75 23.12 8.63
N THR A 48 24.05 22.91 9.91
CA THR A 48 25.39 22.59 10.41
C THR A 48 25.63 21.10 10.66
N LEU A 49 24.57 20.29 10.57
CA LEU A 49 24.68 18.84 10.69
C LEU A 49 25.36 18.22 9.46
N PRO A 50 26.13 17.14 9.65
CA PRO A 50 26.61 16.30 8.54
C PRO A 50 25.47 15.86 7.64
N ASN A 51 25.75 15.64 6.36
CA ASN A 51 24.74 15.24 5.38
C ASN A 51 24.04 13.95 5.80
N GLU A 52 24.80 13.01 6.35
CA GLU A 52 24.36 11.71 6.82
C GLU A 52 23.27 11.85 7.88
N MET A 53 23.48 12.71 8.88
CA MET A 53 22.51 12.95 9.95
C MET A 53 21.21 13.56 9.41
N VAL A 54 21.31 14.51 8.47
CA VAL A 54 20.14 15.15 7.87
C VAL A 54 19.35 14.14 7.02
N SER A 55 20.04 13.31 6.23
CA SER A 55 19.41 12.23 5.45
C SER A 55 18.69 11.23 6.36
N GLU A 56 19.27 10.85 7.50
CA GLU A 56 18.60 9.98 8.48
C GLU A 56 17.33 10.63 9.04
N PHE A 57 17.36 11.91 9.43
CA PHE A 57 16.16 12.60 9.88
C PHE A 57 15.09 12.66 8.79
N PHE A 58 15.50 12.85 7.53
CA PHE A 58 14.58 12.85 6.40
C PHE A 58 13.95 11.49 6.16
N ILE A 59 14.70 10.39 6.33
CA ILE A 59 14.18 9.03 6.20
C ILE A 59 13.16 8.75 7.31
N HIS A 60 13.45 9.12 8.56
CA HIS A 60 12.53 8.92 9.69
C HIS A 60 11.29 9.82 9.63
N PHE A 61 11.29 10.86 8.79
CA PHE A 61 10.11 11.66 8.52
C PHE A 61 9.11 10.94 7.60
N LEU A 62 9.57 9.98 6.79
CA LEU A 62 8.71 9.22 5.88
C LEU A 62 8.08 8.01 6.59
N PRO A 63 6.98 7.45 6.05
CA PRO A 63 6.50 6.14 6.46
C PRO A 63 7.60 5.08 6.33
N ALA A 64 7.56 4.07 7.20
CA ALA A 64 8.51 2.97 7.12
C ALA A 64 8.31 2.19 5.82
N TYR A 65 9.36 2.10 5.00
CA TYR A 65 9.35 1.29 3.78
C TYR A 65 8.88 -0.15 4.09
N PRO A 66 7.97 -0.75 3.30
CA PRO A 66 7.55 -0.34 1.95
C PRO A 66 6.34 0.62 1.89
N LEU A 67 5.84 1.15 3.01
CA LEU A 67 4.69 2.05 3.00
C LEU A 67 4.97 3.28 2.13
N CYS A 68 4.00 3.59 1.27
CA CYS A 68 4.12 4.62 0.25
C CYS A 68 3.67 5.99 0.79
N PRO A 69 4.56 7.01 0.85
CA PRO A 69 4.14 8.36 1.17
C PRO A 69 3.31 8.97 0.02
N PRO A 70 2.41 9.91 0.31
CA PRO A 70 1.69 10.64 -0.73
C PRO A 70 2.64 11.51 -1.56
N LEU A 71 2.25 11.80 -2.81
CA LEU A 71 2.96 12.73 -3.69
C LEU A 71 3.26 14.08 -3.04
N THR A 72 2.30 14.61 -2.28
CA THR A 72 2.40 15.91 -1.60
C THR A 72 1.79 15.84 -0.21
N GLY A 73 2.20 16.75 0.67
CA GLY A 73 1.61 16.89 2.00
C GLY A 73 2.43 16.25 3.11
N ARG A 74 1.76 15.84 4.19
CA ARG A 74 2.44 15.32 5.38
C ARG A 74 3.15 14.01 5.04
N PHE A 75 4.33 13.82 5.60
CA PHE A 75 5.17 12.63 5.37
C PHE A 75 5.65 12.42 3.92
N SER A 76 5.43 13.40 3.03
CA SER A 76 5.97 13.37 1.67
C SER A 76 7.39 13.93 1.61
N PRO A 77 8.35 13.29 0.90
CA PRO A 77 9.68 13.86 0.71
C PRO A 77 9.65 15.21 -0.01
N MET A 78 8.58 15.51 -0.76
CA MET A 78 8.38 16.81 -1.39
C MET A 78 8.32 17.95 -0.37
N THR A 79 7.76 17.72 0.82
CA THR A 79 7.71 18.72 1.90
C THR A 79 9.12 19.12 2.36
N LEU A 80 10.04 18.16 2.41
CA LEU A 80 11.44 18.42 2.75
C LEU A 80 12.13 19.31 1.69
N THR A 81 11.73 19.18 0.42
CA THR A 81 12.27 20.03 -0.66
C THR A 81 11.79 21.48 -0.60
N GLN A 82 10.71 21.78 0.14
CA GLN A 82 10.12 23.12 0.19
C GLN A 82 10.57 23.97 1.38
N VAL A 83 11.36 23.42 2.31
CA VAL A 83 11.81 24.14 3.52
C VAL A 83 12.83 25.24 3.19
N CYS A 84 13.93 24.88 2.52
CA CYS A 84 14.95 25.82 2.06
C CYS A 84 15.80 25.22 0.93
N GLY A 85 16.61 26.04 0.25
CA GLY A 85 17.47 25.57 -0.85
C GLY A 85 18.46 24.48 -0.44
N ALA A 86 18.99 24.52 0.78
CA ALA A 86 19.91 23.50 1.29
C ALA A 86 19.21 22.15 1.53
N TRP A 87 18.00 22.17 2.09
CA TRP A 87 17.19 20.96 2.29
C TRP A 87 16.74 20.38 0.95
N ARG A 88 16.33 21.23 0.00
CA ARG A 88 16.04 20.82 -1.37
C ARG A 88 17.21 20.07 -2.00
N GLY A 89 18.41 20.63 -1.92
CA GLY A 89 19.61 19.98 -2.45
C GLY A 89 19.89 18.63 -1.81
N LYS A 90 19.80 18.53 -0.48
CA LYS A 90 20.03 17.27 0.27
C LYS A 90 18.95 16.23 -0.02
N ALA A 91 17.66 16.61 0.00
CA ALA A 91 16.55 15.69 -0.24
C ALA A 91 16.59 15.14 -1.68
N LEU A 92 16.82 15.98 -2.68
CA LEU A 92 16.93 15.55 -4.07
C LEU A 92 18.15 14.67 -4.35
N SER A 93 19.23 14.80 -3.57
CA SER A 93 20.45 13.98 -3.69
C SER A 93 20.48 12.76 -2.78
N THR A 94 19.40 12.48 -2.02
CA THR A 94 19.29 11.30 -1.14
C THR A 94 18.34 10.28 -1.76
N PRO A 95 18.83 9.24 -2.47
CA PRO A 95 17.97 8.33 -3.23
C PRO A 95 16.99 7.53 -2.36
N SER A 96 17.37 7.24 -1.12
CA SER A 96 16.55 6.46 -0.17
C SER A 96 15.19 7.11 0.14
N LEU A 97 15.06 8.44 0.00
CA LEU A 97 13.80 9.16 0.21
C LEU A 97 12.77 8.92 -0.90
N TRP A 98 13.24 8.44 -2.06
CA TRP A 98 12.43 8.28 -3.27
C TRP A 98 12.13 6.80 -3.57
N ARG A 99 12.29 5.92 -2.57
CA ARG A 99 12.05 4.48 -2.71
C ARG A 99 10.58 4.09 -2.68
N ALA A 100 9.66 4.95 -2.25
CA ALA A 100 8.26 4.62 -2.18
C ALA A 100 7.41 5.81 -2.64
N ILE A 101 6.32 5.56 -3.36
CA ILE A 101 5.42 6.59 -3.86
C ILE A 101 3.98 6.07 -3.92
N SER A 102 3.03 6.85 -3.40
CA SER A 102 1.60 6.63 -3.55
C SER A 102 1.05 7.63 -4.56
N LEU A 103 0.41 7.11 -5.61
CA LEU A 103 -0.24 7.87 -6.67
C LEU A 103 -1.75 7.71 -6.51
N SER A 104 -2.46 8.83 -6.48
CA SER A 104 -3.88 8.87 -6.24
C SER A 104 -4.57 9.70 -7.31
N PHE A 105 -5.51 9.08 -8.01
CA PHE A 105 -6.32 9.77 -9.02
C PHE A 105 -7.43 10.64 -8.40
N HIS A 106 -7.57 10.64 -7.06
CA HIS A 106 -8.54 11.47 -6.31
C HIS A 106 -7.91 12.77 -5.81
N SER A 107 -6.61 12.96 -6.02
CA SER A 107 -5.95 14.20 -5.62
C SER A 107 -6.37 15.39 -6.49
N ASP A 108 -6.46 16.58 -5.89
CA ASP A 108 -6.66 17.87 -6.59
C ASP A 108 -5.51 18.21 -7.57
N LEU A 109 -4.52 17.32 -7.72
CA LEU A 109 -3.33 17.54 -8.52
C LEU A 109 -3.63 17.27 -10.00
N PRO A 110 -3.20 18.16 -10.91
CA PRO A 110 -3.32 17.92 -12.35
C PRO A 110 -2.66 16.59 -12.76
N PRO A 111 -3.28 15.79 -13.64
CA PRO A 111 -2.73 14.50 -14.08
C PRO A 111 -1.30 14.58 -14.65
N LEU A 112 -1.03 15.63 -15.45
CA LEU A 112 0.31 15.88 -16.00
C LEU A 112 1.36 16.11 -14.92
N TYR A 113 0.97 16.69 -13.78
CA TYR A 113 1.85 16.88 -12.63
C TYR A 113 2.19 15.53 -11.98
N GLN A 114 1.18 14.68 -11.76
CA GLN A 114 1.38 13.34 -11.20
C GLN A 114 2.31 12.51 -12.08
N ARG A 115 2.09 12.52 -13.40
CA ARG A 115 2.96 11.84 -14.37
C ARG A 115 4.41 12.32 -14.30
N HIS A 116 4.62 13.64 -14.31
CA HIS A 116 5.96 14.21 -14.25
C HIS A 116 6.67 13.87 -12.94
N GLU A 117 5.97 13.97 -11.80
CA GLU A 117 6.56 13.63 -10.52
C GLU A 117 6.79 12.13 -10.36
N ALA A 118 5.94 11.25 -10.87
CA ALA A 118 6.17 9.80 -10.85
C ALA A 118 7.50 9.44 -11.56
N ASP A 119 7.70 9.95 -12.77
CA ASP A 119 8.96 9.75 -13.52
C ASP A 119 10.17 10.38 -12.81
N ALA A 120 10.00 11.57 -12.21
CA ALA A 120 11.05 12.20 -11.45
C ALA A 120 11.39 11.41 -10.18
N TRP A 121 10.40 10.87 -9.48
CA TRP A 121 10.56 10.08 -8.26
C TRP A 121 11.37 8.82 -8.53
N VAL A 122 10.98 8.08 -9.57
CA VAL A 122 11.69 6.86 -9.95
C VAL A 122 13.14 7.18 -10.33
N ARG A 123 13.38 8.24 -11.11
CA ARG A 123 14.75 8.65 -11.46
C ARG A 123 15.58 9.05 -10.24
N ARG A 124 14.98 9.71 -9.24
CA ARG A 124 15.65 10.10 -7.99
C ARG A 124 16.00 8.88 -7.10
N SER A 125 15.28 7.76 -7.24
CA SER A 125 15.62 6.50 -6.55
C SER A 125 16.88 5.82 -7.09
N HIS A 126 17.34 6.24 -8.28
CA HIS A 126 18.47 5.67 -9.00
C HIS A 126 18.34 4.16 -9.27
N SER A 127 19.09 3.35 -8.51
CA SER A 127 19.16 1.89 -8.66
C SER A 127 18.53 1.14 -7.49
N LEU A 128 18.00 1.88 -6.51
CA LEU A 128 17.33 1.30 -5.37
C LEU A 128 15.99 0.71 -5.82
N PRO A 129 15.58 -0.43 -5.24
CA PRO A 129 14.25 -0.95 -5.53
C PRO A 129 13.18 -0.05 -4.93
N ILE A 130 12.04 0.03 -5.63
CA ILE A 130 10.94 0.94 -5.30
C ILE A 130 9.66 0.21 -4.90
N ALA A 131 8.88 0.84 -4.04
CA ALA A 131 7.48 0.51 -3.77
C ALA A 131 6.59 1.52 -4.49
N VAL A 132 5.57 1.02 -5.19
CA VAL A 132 4.61 1.85 -5.90
C VAL A 132 3.22 1.43 -5.50
N GLU A 133 2.43 2.39 -5.06
CA GLU A 133 1.02 2.23 -4.76
C GLU A 133 0.22 3.13 -5.70
N ILE A 134 -0.81 2.58 -6.31
CA ILE A 134 -1.69 3.29 -7.23
C ILE A 134 -3.13 3.07 -6.78
N LEU A 135 -3.79 4.17 -6.41
CA LEU A 135 -5.12 4.16 -5.82
C LEU A 135 -6.12 4.89 -6.71
N ASP A 136 -7.30 4.29 -6.83
CA ASP A 136 -8.38 4.77 -7.65
C ASP A 136 -9.07 6.05 -7.11
N ALA A 137 -9.74 6.78 -8.01
CA ALA A 137 -10.82 7.71 -7.73
C ALA A 137 -12.09 7.30 -8.47
N THR A 138 -13.17 7.13 -7.73
CA THR A 138 -14.52 6.78 -8.18
C THR A 138 -15.21 7.81 -9.09
N SER A 139 -14.50 8.64 -9.86
CA SER A 139 -15.08 9.74 -10.65
C SER A 139 -15.05 9.48 -12.17
N ALA A 140 -16.16 9.75 -12.85
CA ALA A 140 -16.50 9.32 -14.22
C ALA A 140 -15.65 9.83 -15.42
N ASN A 141 -14.43 10.36 -15.24
CA ASN A 141 -13.61 10.96 -16.33
C ASN A 141 -12.29 10.20 -16.64
N ARG A 142 -12.33 8.85 -16.69
CA ARG A 142 -11.20 7.98 -16.27
C ARG A 142 -10.17 7.48 -17.30
N SER A 143 -10.37 7.55 -18.62
CA SER A 143 -9.54 6.70 -19.50
C SER A 143 -8.10 7.18 -19.78
N ASP A 144 -7.89 8.48 -20.02
CA ASP A 144 -6.64 8.89 -20.68
C ASP A 144 -5.48 9.11 -19.71
N ASN A 145 -5.77 9.62 -18.50
CA ASN A 145 -4.75 9.98 -17.52
C ASN A 145 -4.14 8.78 -16.79
N GLU A 146 -4.97 7.79 -16.45
CA GLU A 146 -4.52 6.55 -15.82
C GLU A 146 -3.51 5.84 -16.72
N SER A 147 -3.84 5.72 -18.01
CA SER A 147 -3.00 5.07 -19.03
C SER A 147 -1.61 5.72 -19.14
N GLU A 148 -1.50 7.05 -19.11
CA GLU A 148 -0.20 7.72 -19.21
C GLU A 148 0.69 7.55 -17.96
N VAL A 149 0.09 7.60 -16.77
CA VAL A 149 0.82 7.37 -15.50
C VAL A 149 1.29 5.92 -15.44
N LEU A 150 0.43 4.98 -15.81
CA LEU A 150 0.75 3.56 -15.86
C LEU A 150 1.80 3.24 -16.91
N ALA A 151 1.75 3.86 -18.08
CA ALA A 151 2.80 3.73 -19.10
C ALA A 151 4.15 4.24 -18.59
N THR A 152 4.14 5.31 -17.79
CA THR A 152 5.35 5.85 -17.16
C THR A 152 5.93 4.87 -16.14
N LEU A 153 5.10 4.26 -15.30
CA LEU A 153 5.53 3.25 -14.33
C LEU A 153 5.96 1.93 -15.00
N ALA A 154 5.26 1.53 -16.08
CA ALA A 154 5.60 0.35 -16.86
C ALA A 154 7.01 0.46 -17.46
N ALA A 155 7.45 1.66 -17.86
CA ALA A 155 8.81 1.90 -18.33
C ALA A 155 9.88 1.65 -17.24
N HIS A 156 9.48 1.70 -15.97
CA HIS A 156 10.35 1.53 -14.81
C HIS A 156 10.09 0.25 -14.01
N ARG A 157 9.23 -0.65 -14.48
CA ARG A 157 8.82 -1.88 -13.75
C ARG A 157 9.95 -2.78 -13.27
N ALA A 158 11.12 -2.74 -13.93
CA ALA A 158 12.29 -3.53 -13.54
C ALA A 158 12.93 -3.12 -12.19
N CYS A 159 12.59 -1.95 -11.66
CA CYS A 159 13.01 -1.52 -10.32
C CYS A 159 11.95 -1.74 -9.24
N CYS A 160 10.70 -2.07 -9.61
CA CYS A 160 9.62 -2.32 -8.65
C CYS A 160 9.92 -3.57 -7.81
N GLU A 161 9.88 -3.41 -6.50
CA GLU A 161 9.99 -4.47 -5.49
C GLU A 161 8.62 -4.73 -4.82
N HIS A 162 7.82 -3.68 -4.65
CA HIS A 162 6.45 -3.76 -4.14
C HIS A 162 5.52 -3.01 -5.10
N LEU A 163 4.42 -3.64 -5.48
CA LEU A 163 3.43 -3.05 -6.36
C LEU A 163 2.04 -3.29 -5.78
N THR A 164 1.34 -2.20 -5.49
CA THR A 164 -0.05 -2.19 -5.05
C THR A 164 -0.88 -1.42 -6.07
N VAL A 165 -1.92 -2.05 -6.62
CA VAL A 165 -2.75 -1.44 -7.67
C VAL A 165 -4.22 -1.68 -7.34
N HIS A 166 -4.90 -0.60 -6.98
CA HIS A 166 -6.34 -0.57 -6.74
C HIS A 166 -6.92 0.24 -7.90
N LEU A 167 -7.25 -0.42 -9.01
CA LEU A 167 -7.69 0.23 -10.25
C LEU A 167 -8.62 -0.69 -11.06
N GLU A 168 -9.28 -0.13 -12.07
CA GLU A 168 -9.93 -0.94 -13.10
C GLU A 168 -8.93 -1.79 -13.90
N THR A 169 -9.39 -2.98 -14.26
CA THR A 169 -8.61 -4.03 -14.91
C THR A 169 -7.90 -3.60 -16.20
N ALA A 170 -8.59 -2.86 -17.07
CA ALA A 170 -8.08 -2.49 -18.38
C ALA A 170 -6.76 -1.69 -18.29
N SER A 171 -6.59 -0.97 -17.18
CA SER A 171 -5.44 -0.14 -16.87
C SER A 171 -4.22 -0.99 -16.44
N VAL A 172 -4.42 -2.12 -15.76
CA VAL A 172 -3.34 -2.96 -15.21
C VAL A 172 -2.56 -3.72 -16.28
N VAL A 173 -3.19 -3.98 -17.44
CA VAL A 173 -2.52 -4.60 -18.60
C VAL A 173 -1.28 -3.81 -19.03
N ALA A 174 -1.27 -2.48 -18.85
CA ALA A 174 -0.12 -1.65 -19.18
C ALA A 174 1.13 -1.98 -18.34
N LEU A 175 0.95 -2.53 -17.14
CA LEU A 175 2.04 -2.87 -16.22
C LEU A 175 2.69 -4.23 -16.55
N GLN A 176 2.10 -5.04 -17.43
CA GLN A 176 2.59 -6.37 -17.78
C GLN A 176 4.03 -6.39 -18.29
N GLY A 177 4.72 -7.50 -18.02
CA GLY A 177 6.06 -7.78 -18.53
C GLY A 177 7.06 -8.08 -17.42
N PRO A 178 8.36 -8.15 -17.76
CA PRO A 178 9.37 -8.65 -16.83
C PRO A 178 9.53 -7.71 -15.61
N MET A 179 9.33 -8.25 -14.41
CA MET A 179 9.51 -7.56 -13.14
C MET A 179 10.51 -8.32 -12.25
N PRO A 180 11.82 -8.32 -12.60
CA PRO A 180 12.83 -9.17 -11.98
C PRO A 180 13.06 -8.92 -10.47
N ARG A 181 12.61 -7.78 -9.94
CA ARG A 181 12.78 -7.40 -8.53
C ARG A 181 11.50 -7.52 -7.70
N LEU A 182 10.35 -7.79 -8.32
CA LEU A 182 9.06 -7.79 -7.64
C LEU A 182 9.04 -8.90 -6.59
N ARG A 183 8.73 -8.53 -5.35
CA ARG A 183 8.62 -9.41 -4.18
C ARG A 183 7.21 -9.45 -3.62
N HIS A 184 6.49 -8.32 -3.73
CA HIS A 184 5.14 -8.14 -3.21
C HIS A 184 4.25 -7.59 -4.31
N LEU A 185 3.13 -8.25 -4.55
CA LEU A 185 2.10 -7.83 -5.49
C LEU A 185 0.76 -7.79 -4.76
N ASP A 186 0.07 -6.68 -4.87
CA ASP A 186 -1.25 -6.46 -4.28
C ASP A 186 -2.16 -5.87 -5.36
N LEU A 187 -3.26 -6.55 -5.66
CA LEU A 187 -4.20 -6.18 -6.71
C LEU A 187 -5.60 -6.17 -6.14
N ASP A 188 -6.29 -5.03 -6.26
CA ASP A 188 -7.69 -4.83 -5.90
C ASP A 188 -8.44 -4.31 -7.14
N PHE A 189 -9.42 -5.08 -7.62
CA PHE A 189 -10.24 -4.71 -8.77
C PHE A 189 -11.69 -4.44 -8.36
N HIS A 190 -12.08 -3.17 -8.32
CA HIS A 190 -13.42 -2.75 -7.92
C HIS A 190 -14.58 -3.23 -8.84
N TYR A 191 -14.30 -3.86 -10.01
CA TYR A 191 -15.30 -4.35 -10.97
C TYR A 191 -14.79 -5.57 -11.76
N GLU A 192 -15.72 -6.27 -12.45
CA GLU A 192 -15.43 -7.45 -13.27
C GLU A 192 -14.21 -7.26 -14.20
N HIS A 193 -13.22 -8.12 -13.99
CA HIS A 193 -11.98 -8.12 -14.75
C HIS A 193 -12.19 -8.62 -16.18
N SER A 194 -12.02 -7.73 -17.17
CA SER A 194 -11.92 -8.08 -18.58
C SER A 194 -10.45 -8.12 -19.05
N GLY A 195 -9.80 -9.27 -18.91
CA GLY A 195 -8.40 -9.42 -19.36
C GLY A 195 -7.67 -10.59 -18.73
N ILE A 196 -6.44 -10.82 -19.13
CA ILE A 196 -5.49 -11.63 -18.37
C ILE A 196 -4.30 -10.74 -18.09
N THR A 197 -3.88 -10.65 -16.83
CA THR A 197 -2.69 -9.90 -16.41
C THR A 197 -1.52 -10.84 -16.16
N ASP A 198 -0.40 -10.63 -16.86
CA ASP A 198 0.78 -11.48 -16.77
C ASP A 198 1.90 -10.85 -15.93
N PHE A 199 2.15 -11.48 -14.77
CA PHE A 199 3.33 -11.23 -13.92
C PHE A 199 4.13 -12.52 -13.70
N SER A 200 4.07 -13.48 -14.64
CA SER A 200 4.80 -14.75 -14.57
C SER A 200 6.32 -14.55 -14.57
N GLU A 201 6.81 -13.49 -15.21
CA GLU A 201 8.21 -13.07 -15.24
C GLU A 201 8.64 -12.26 -13.99
N ALA A 202 8.30 -12.76 -12.81
CA ALA A 202 8.66 -12.19 -11.50
C ALA A 202 9.30 -13.26 -10.59
N PRO A 203 10.58 -13.65 -10.81
CA PRO A 203 11.23 -14.78 -10.13
C PRO A 203 11.45 -14.58 -8.61
N LEU A 204 11.35 -13.33 -8.13
CA LEU A 204 11.51 -13.00 -6.72
C LEU A 204 10.17 -12.81 -6.00
N LEU A 205 9.03 -12.99 -6.67
CA LEU A 205 7.71 -12.80 -6.09
C LEU A 205 7.47 -13.83 -4.98
N ARG A 206 7.08 -13.36 -3.79
CA ARG A 206 6.87 -14.19 -2.59
C ARG A 206 5.55 -13.90 -1.90
N THR A 207 5.08 -12.67 -1.97
CA THR A 207 3.85 -12.22 -1.31
C THR A 207 2.86 -11.74 -2.37
N VAL A 208 1.65 -12.28 -2.33
CA VAL A 208 0.57 -11.92 -3.24
C VAL A 208 -0.70 -11.67 -2.43
N ALA A 209 -1.34 -10.54 -2.69
CA ALA A 209 -2.70 -10.23 -2.24
C ALA A 209 -3.57 -9.97 -3.47
N LEU A 210 -4.74 -10.61 -3.50
CA LEU A 210 -5.75 -10.46 -4.56
C LEU A 210 -7.08 -10.18 -3.89
N ASP A 211 -7.67 -9.02 -4.19
CA ASP A 211 -8.96 -8.57 -3.69
C ASP A 211 -9.90 -8.28 -4.86
N TYR A 212 -11.12 -8.85 -4.83
CA TYR A 212 -12.08 -8.83 -5.94
C TYR A 212 -11.49 -9.27 -7.30
N VAL A 213 -10.37 -10.01 -7.29
CA VAL A 213 -9.68 -10.50 -8.49
C VAL A 213 -9.85 -12.00 -8.62
N ALA A 214 -10.49 -12.43 -9.70
CA ALA A 214 -10.47 -13.82 -10.11
C ALA A 214 -9.01 -14.24 -10.40
N ALA A 215 -8.40 -15.02 -9.52
CA ALA A 215 -6.99 -15.38 -9.61
C ALA A 215 -6.62 -16.11 -10.91
N ARG A 216 -7.59 -16.80 -11.55
CA ARG A 216 -7.43 -17.37 -12.90
C ARG A 216 -7.08 -16.34 -13.98
N MET A 217 -7.37 -15.06 -13.75
CA MET A 217 -7.07 -13.97 -14.67
C MET A 217 -5.67 -13.38 -14.44
N VAL A 218 -4.93 -13.82 -13.42
CA VAL A 218 -3.57 -13.34 -13.13
C VAL A 218 -2.58 -14.48 -13.27
N LEU A 219 -1.68 -14.38 -14.26
CA LEU A 219 -0.61 -15.37 -14.44
C LEU A 219 0.53 -15.04 -13.48
N LEU A 220 0.73 -15.91 -12.50
CA LEU A 220 1.74 -15.77 -11.45
C LEU A 220 2.61 -17.02 -11.35
N PRO A 221 3.87 -16.89 -10.90
CA PRO A 221 4.70 -18.03 -10.55
C PRO A 221 4.25 -18.62 -9.20
N TRP A 222 3.07 -19.25 -9.16
CA TRP A 222 2.43 -19.72 -7.92
C TRP A 222 3.33 -20.59 -7.04
N ALA A 223 4.16 -21.43 -7.66
CA ALA A 223 5.00 -22.40 -6.95
C ALA A 223 6.00 -21.78 -5.95
N GLN A 224 6.40 -20.53 -6.13
CA GLN A 224 7.38 -19.84 -5.27
C GLN A 224 6.73 -18.91 -4.23
N ILE A 225 5.41 -18.76 -4.24
CA ILE A 225 4.70 -17.88 -3.31
C ILE A 225 4.73 -18.48 -1.90
N THR A 226 5.06 -17.64 -0.92
CA THR A 226 5.17 -18.02 0.50
C THR A 226 4.11 -17.35 1.37
N SER A 227 3.53 -16.24 0.92
CA SER A 227 2.43 -15.53 1.57
C SER A 227 1.34 -15.22 0.56
N LEU A 228 0.11 -15.65 0.83
CA LEU A 228 -1.04 -15.46 -0.05
C LEU A 228 -2.23 -14.91 0.74
N THR A 229 -2.78 -13.80 0.26
CA THR A 229 -4.04 -13.21 0.72
C THR A 229 -5.03 -13.27 -0.43
N LEU A 230 -6.18 -13.90 -0.22
CA LEU A 230 -7.30 -13.90 -1.17
C LEU A 230 -8.52 -13.36 -0.44
N ASP A 231 -9.09 -12.28 -0.94
CA ASP A 231 -10.35 -11.72 -0.47
C ASP A 231 -11.47 -12.05 -1.48
N VAL A 232 -12.69 -12.23 -0.96
CA VAL A 232 -13.91 -12.57 -1.71
C VAL A 232 -13.70 -13.72 -2.70
N VAL A 233 -13.20 -14.86 -2.21
CA VAL A 233 -12.91 -16.04 -3.05
C VAL A 233 -13.86 -17.22 -2.77
N SER A 234 -14.28 -17.93 -3.81
CA SER A 234 -15.05 -19.17 -3.64
C SER A 234 -14.16 -20.32 -3.14
N PRO A 235 -14.69 -21.29 -2.36
CA PRO A 235 -13.92 -22.46 -1.91
C PRO A 235 -13.25 -23.23 -3.05
N MET A 236 -13.96 -23.43 -4.18
CA MET A 236 -13.43 -24.17 -5.32
C MET A 236 -12.26 -23.45 -6.00
N GLU A 237 -12.33 -22.12 -6.15
CA GLU A 237 -11.22 -21.34 -6.71
C GLU A 237 -10.02 -21.35 -5.76
N CYS A 238 -10.28 -21.21 -4.46
CA CYS A 238 -9.27 -21.32 -3.41
C CYS A 238 -8.53 -22.67 -3.47
N ASP A 239 -9.23 -23.79 -3.48
CA ASP A 239 -8.61 -25.13 -3.52
C ASP A 239 -7.71 -25.33 -4.75
N ARG A 240 -8.14 -24.82 -5.92
CA ARG A 240 -7.35 -24.91 -7.15
C ARG A 240 -6.05 -24.11 -7.03
N LEU A 241 -6.08 -22.94 -6.42
CA LEU A 241 -4.89 -22.09 -6.22
C LEU A 241 -3.95 -22.65 -5.17
N LEU A 242 -4.49 -23.13 -4.04
CA LEU A 242 -3.67 -23.68 -2.96
C LEU A 242 -2.87 -24.92 -3.40
N ARG A 243 -3.41 -25.71 -4.35
CA ARG A 243 -2.65 -26.82 -4.98
C ARG A 243 -1.45 -26.36 -5.79
N GLN A 244 -1.42 -25.10 -6.22
CA GLN A 244 -0.33 -24.51 -7.00
C GLN A 244 0.70 -23.78 -6.12
N THR A 245 0.48 -23.67 -4.80
CA THR A 245 1.33 -22.95 -3.84
C THR A 245 1.95 -23.87 -2.78
N PRO A 246 2.78 -24.86 -3.18
CA PRO A 246 3.35 -25.86 -2.26
C PRO A 246 4.28 -25.28 -1.19
N ASN A 247 4.81 -24.06 -1.39
CA ASN A 247 5.75 -23.40 -0.49
C ASN A 247 5.09 -22.36 0.43
N LEU A 248 3.75 -22.40 0.54
CA LEU A 248 3.00 -21.44 1.34
C LEU A 248 3.31 -21.59 2.83
N THR A 249 3.59 -20.46 3.48
CA THR A 249 3.89 -20.35 4.92
C THR A 249 2.84 -19.52 5.66
N HIS A 250 2.25 -18.54 4.97
CA HIS A 250 1.19 -17.68 5.48
C HIS A 250 0.06 -17.65 4.46
N CYS A 251 -1.17 -17.88 4.93
CA CYS A 251 -2.36 -17.86 4.08
C CYS A 251 -3.48 -17.12 4.79
N HIS A 252 -4.05 -16.13 4.12
CA HIS A 252 -5.25 -15.43 4.53
C HIS A 252 -6.32 -15.61 3.47
N LEU A 253 -7.47 -16.14 3.87
CA LEU A 253 -8.58 -16.47 2.99
C LEU A 253 -9.84 -15.83 3.54
N ARG A 254 -10.43 -14.92 2.78
CA ARG A 254 -11.77 -14.40 3.02
C ARG A 254 -12.71 -15.04 2.01
N ILE A 255 -13.49 -16.01 2.49
CA ILE A 255 -14.32 -16.85 1.64
C ILE A 255 -15.68 -16.18 1.44
N PHE A 256 -16.11 -16.15 0.18
CA PHE A 256 -17.46 -15.77 -0.22
C PHE A 256 -18.17 -16.99 -0.80
N VAL A 257 -19.42 -17.21 -0.40
CA VAL A 257 -20.25 -18.30 -0.91
C VAL A 257 -21.53 -17.71 -1.47
N GLU A 258 -21.73 -17.87 -2.78
CA GLU A 258 -23.03 -17.65 -3.40
C GLU A 258 -23.90 -18.87 -3.12
N ASP A 259 -25.19 -18.65 -2.84
CA ASP A 259 -26.20 -19.70 -2.64
C ASP A 259 -26.55 -20.35 -4.00
N GLU A 260 -25.54 -20.91 -4.66
CA GLU A 260 -25.73 -21.73 -5.86
C GLU A 260 -25.81 -23.19 -5.40
N GLY A 261 -27.01 -23.76 -5.46
CA GLY A 261 -27.34 -25.13 -5.06
C GLY A 261 -26.70 -26.24 -5.91
N GLY A 262 -25.40 -26.11 -6.20
CA GLY A 262 -24.57 -27.12 -6.83
C GLY A 262 -24.11 -28.15 -5.80
N ASP A 263 -24.57 -29.39 -5.97
CA ASP A 263 -24.06 -30.60 -5.31
C ASP A 263 -22.69 -30.97 -5.88
N ASP A 264 -21.71 -30.07 -5.76
CA ASP A 264 -20.31 -30.42 -5.94
C ASP A 264 -19.88 -31.11 -4.64
N GLY A 265 -19.59 -32.41 -4.73
CA GLY A 265 -19.24 -33.25 -3.59
C GLY A 265 -18.09 -32.68 -2.73
N PRO A 266 -17.77 -33.32 -1.59
CA PRO A 266 -16.84 -32.75 -0.60
C PRO A 266 -15.52 -32.32 -1.26
N PRO A 267 -15.04 -31.10 -0.97
CA PRO A 267 -13.86 -30.57 -1.63
C PRO A 267 -12.65 -31.49 -1.37
N PRO A 268 -11.79 -31.72 -2.37
CA PRO A 268 -10.68 -32.63 -2.23
C PRO A 268 -9.62 -32.07 -1.28
N ASP A 269 -9.01 -32.93 -0.47
CA ASP A 269 -8.00 -32.53 0.52
C ASP A 269 -6.85 -31.71 -0.09
N VAL A 270 -6.47 -30.63 0.61
CA VAL A 270 -5.39 -29.72 0.23
C VAL A 270 -4.26 -29.84 1.26
N THR A 271 -3.08 -30.24 0.78
CA THR A 271 -1.90 -30.38 1.65
C THR A 271 -0.97 -29.18 1.50
N LEU A 272 -0.72 -28.45 2.59
CA LEU A 272 0.22 -27.33 2.64
C LEU A 272 1.27 -27.62 3.73
N ALA A 273 2.35 -28.27 3.32
CA ALA A 273 3.33 -28.88 4.23
C ALA A 273 4.10 -27.87 5.11
N TYR A 274 4.24 -26.63 4.64
CA TYR A 274 5.03 -25.58 5.30
C TYR A 274 4.19 -24.45 5.89
N LEU A 275 2.86 -24.58 5.87
CA LEU A 275 1.97 -23.53 6.34
C LEU A 275 2.09 -23.38 7.86
N ASP A 276 2.54 -22.21 8.29
CA ASP A 276 2.76 -21.85 9.70
C ASP A 276 1.58 -21.05 10.26
N SER A 277 0.94 -20.23 9.42
CA SER A 277 -0.19 -19.37 9.76
C SER A 277 -1.32 -19.50 8.75
N LEU A 278 -2.54 -19.76 9.22
CA LEU A 278 -3.77 -19.78 8.42
C LEU A 278 -4.80 -18.83 9.03
N THR A 279 -5.35 -17.96 8.21
CA THR A 279 -6.51 -17.13 8.54
C THR A 279 -7.65 -17.48 7.59
N LEU A 280 -8.82 -17.80 8.13
CA LEU A 280 -10.00 -18.20 7.37
C LEU A 280 -11.23 -17.44 7.89
N VAL A 281 -11.71 -16.48 7.10
CA VAL A 281 -12.76 -15.53 7.50
C VAL A 281 -13.91 -15.56 6.48
N THR A 282 -15.16 -15.33 6.93
CA THR A 282 -16.33 -15.24 6.04
C THR A 282 -16.66 -13.77 5.73
N VAL A 283 -17.22 -13.51 4.54
CA VAL A 283 -17.65 -12.16 4.09
C VAL A 283 -19.13 -11.88 4.42
N ALA A 284 -19.96 -12.92 4.60
CA ALA A 284 -21.42 -12.81 4.67
C ALA A 284 -22.01 -13.49 5.91
N ASP A 285 -23.29 -13.19 6.20
CA ASP A 285 -24.12 -13.84 7.22
C ASP A 285 -24.00 -15.38 7.14
N PRO A 286 -24.08 -16.10 8.28
CA PRO A 286 -23.77 -17.54 8.38
C PRO A 286 -24.48 -18.40 7.34
N ILE A 287 -23.75 -18.84 6.32
CA ILE A 287 -24.25 -19.81 5.34
C ILE A 287 -23.77 -21.22 5.76
N PRO A 288 -24.67 -22.22 5.91
CA PRO A 288 -24.31 -23.59 6.30
C PRO A 288 -23.32 -24.31 5.36
N ALA A 289 -23.13 -23.80 4.15
CA ALA A 289 -22.35 -24.41 3.08
C ALA A 289 -20.82 -24.42 3.33
N VAL A 290 -20.31 -23.59 4.24
CA VAL A 290 -18.86 -23.56 4.59
C VAL A 290 -18.49 -24.50 5.75
N ASN A 291 -19.48 -25.18 6.34
CA ASN A 291 -19.28 -26.05 7.49
C ASN A 291 -18.24 -27.15 7.18
N GLY A 292 -17.19 -27.20 7.97
CA GLY A 292 -16.17 -28.23 7.84
C GLY A 292 -15.17 -28.01 6.70
N TYR A 293 -15.17 -26.85 6.04
CA TYR A 293 -14.11 -26.49 5.08
C TYR A 293 -12.72 -26.54 5.72
N LEU A 294 -12.59 -26.21 7.01
CA LEU A 294 -11.35 -26.42 7.77
C LEU A 294 -10.84 -27.88 7.69
N GLY A 295 -11.75 -28.85 7.63
CA GLY A 295 -11.44 -30.27 7.58
C GLY A 295 -10.77 -30.74 6.28
N THR A 296 -10.81 -29.96 5.20
CA THR A 296 -10.15 -30.29 3.92
C THR A 296 -8.64 -30.06 3.96
N PHE A 297 -8.15 -29.26 4.91
CA PHE A 297 -6.76 -28.89 5.02
C PHE A 297 -5.91 -29.95 5.74
N ILE A 298 -4.76 -30.28 5.15
CA ILE A 298 -3.70 -31.08 5.76
C ILE A 298 -2.47 -30.17 5.91
N VAL A 299 -2.27 -29.65 7.11
CA VAL A 299 -1.34 -28.54 7.39
C VAL A 299 -0.39 -28.89 8.56
N PRO A 300 0.56 -29.81 8.36
CA PRO A 300 1.35 -30.39 9.45
C PRO A 300 2.28 -29.41 10.18
N ALA A 301 2.63 -28.29 9.55
CA ALA A 301 3.48 -27.26 10.14
C ALA A 301 2.70 -26.16 10.89
N LEU A 302 1.36 -26.20 10.91
CA LEU A 302 0.54 -25.08 11.38
C LEU A 302 0.76 -24.80 12.87
N ARG A 303 0.96 -23.51 13.18
CA ARG A 303 1.13 -22.99 14.56
C ARG A 303 0.08 -21.97 14.95
N ARG A 304 -0.38 -21.16 13.99
CA ARG A 304 -1.36 -20.10 14.21
C ARG A 304 -2.58 -20.30 13.33
N LEU A 305 -3.76 -20.31 13.93
CA LEU A 305 -5.04 -20.39 13.23
C LEU A 305 -5.92 -19.23 13.66
N LYS A 306 -6.34 -18.38 12.73
CA LYS A 306 -7.44 -17.44 12.92
C LYS A 306 -8.63 -17.90 12.10
N ILE A 307 -9.81 -18.05 12.71
CA ILE A 307 -10.96 -18.64 12.05
C ILE A 307 -12.27 -17.96 12.47
N SER A 308 -13.14 -17.66 11.51
CA SER A 308 -14.53 -17.30 11.80
C SER A 308 -15.31 -18.53 12.29
N GLU A 309 -16.16 -18.34 13.28
CA GLU A 309 -16.92 -19.42 13.89
C GLU A 309 -17.82 -20.19 12.90
N ASP A 310 -18.24 -19.56 11.81
CA ASP A 310 -19.07 -20.17 10.75
C ASP A 310 -18.41 -21.39 10.09
N PHE A 311 -17.08 -21.49 10.13
CA PHE A 311 -16.35 -22.64 9.59
C PHE A 311 -16.31 -23.85 10.54
N LEU A 312 -16.65 -23.65 11.82
CA LEU A 312 -16.59 -24.68 12.85
C LEU A 312 -17.84 -25.57 12.88
N GLY A 313 -18.94 -25.11 12.26
CA GLY A 313 -20.20 -25.84 12.19
C GLY A 313 -20.86 -26.08 13.55
N SER A 314 -21.69 -27.11 13.64
CA SER A 314 -22.51 -27.40 14.83
C SER A 314 -21.76 -28.05 15.99
N ASP A 315 -20.60 -28.67 15.73
CA ASP A 315 -19.72 -29.24 16.76
C ASP A 315 -18.26 -28.78 16.54
N PRO A 316 -17.93 -27.55 17.00
CA PRO A 316 -16.60 -26.97 16.86
C PRO A 316 -15.48 -27.82 17.46
N LEU A 317 -15.74 -28.49 18.60
CA LEU A 317 -14.72 -29.27 19.31
C LEU A 317 -14.39 -30.54 18.55
N ALA A 318 -15.41 -31.25 18.02
CA ALA A 318 -15.19 -32.44 17.21
C ALA A 318 -14.45 -32.10 15.91
N LEU A 319 -14.81 -31.00 15.25
CA LEU A 319 -14.13 -30.56 14.03
C LEU A 319 -12.66 -30.25 14.31
N LEU A 320 -12.36 -29.43 15.33
CA LEU A 320 -10.99 -29.10 15.72
C LEU A 320 -10.18 -30.35 16.10
N ALA A 321 -10.75 -31.28 16.86
CA ALA A 321 -10.09 -32.52 17.22
C ALA A 321 -9.76 -33.37 15.98
N SER A 322 -10.72 -33.48 15.05
CA SER A 322 -10.52 -34.21 13.79
C SER A 322 -9.45 -33.56 12.91
N PHE A 323 -9.44 -32.23 12.83
CA PHE A 323 -8.46 -31.44 12.08
C PHE A 323 -7.04 -31.60 12.66
N LEU A 324 -6.89 -31.49 13.99
CA LEU A 324 -5.62 -31.69 14.68
C LEU A 324 -5.10 -33.11 14.49
N SER A 325 -5.98 -34.12 14.57
CA SER A 325 -5.61 -35.51 14.31
C SER A 325 -5.19 -35.74 12.87
N LYS A 326 -5.90 -35.16 11.90
CA LYS A 326 -5.64 -35.30 10.46
C LYS A 326 -4.34 -34.62 10.05
N SER A 327 -4.12 -33.39 10.51
CA SER A 327 -2.93 -32.60 10.17
C SER A 327 -1.70 -32.97 11.00
N SER A 328 -1.88 -33.55 12.20
CA SER A 328 -0.78 -33.82 13.15
C SER A 328 0.07 -32.57 13.47
N CYS A 329 -0.55 -31.40 13.41
CA CYS A 329 0.12 -30.12 13.63
C CYS A 329 0.29 -29.80 15.12
N LYS A 330 1.22 -28.89 15.43
CA LYS A 330 1.51 -28.41 16.79
C LYS A 330 0.95 -27.01 16.97
N LEU A 331 -0.37 -26.91 16.90
CA LEU A 331 -1.09 -25.64 17.00
C LEU A 331 -0.79 -24.97 18.36
N GLN A 332 -0.42 -23.69 18.33
CA GLN A 332 0.00 -22.92 19.50
C GLN A 332 -1.03 -21.85 19.83
N ASP A 333 -1.48 -21.12 18.81
CA ASP A 333 -2.39 -19.99 18.97
C ASP A 333 -3.60 -20.18 18.06
N VAL A 334 -4.79 -20.04 18.64
CA VAL A 334 -6.07 -20.08 17.94
C VAL A 334 -6.88 -18.84 18.28
N ASP A 335 -7.26 -18.11 17.25
CA ASP A 335 -8.14 -16.95 17.35
C ASP A 335 -9.48 -17.25 16.70
N ILE A 336 -10.57 -17.18 17.46
CA ILE A 336 -11.93 -17.45 16.96
C ILE A 336 -12.72 -16.15 16.98
N GLY A 337 -13.13 -15.68 15.81
CA GLY A 337 -13.98 -14.50 15.64
C GLY A 337 -15.44 -14.86 15.36
N GLY A 338 -16.39 -14.04 15.83
CA GLY A 338 -17.83 -14.19 15.57
C GLY A 338 -18.71 -14.27 16.83
N GLU A 339 -20.01 -14.52 16.63
CA GLU A 339 -21.00 -14.72 17.70
C GLU A 339 -20.87 -16.11 18.37
N ARG A 340 -20.02 -16.14 19.40
CA ARG A 340 -19.65 -17.32 20.21
C ARG A 340 -20.79 -18.33 20.43
N ILE A 341 -20.72 -19.48 19.78
CA ILE A 341 -21.56 -20.67 19.99
C ILE A 341 -21.21 -21.35 21.31
N LEU A 342 -19.92 -21.39 21.67
CA LEU A 342 -19.43 -22.01 22.90
C LEU A 342 -18.69 -21.01 23.82
N PRO A 343 -18.83 -21.15 25.16
CA PRO A 343 -18.03 -20.37 26.10
C PRO A 343 -16.52 -20.61 25.95
N GLU A 344 -15.71 -19.58 26.19
CA GLU A 344 -14.24 -19.66 26.07
C GLU A 344 -13.62 -20.76 26.95
N CYS A 345 -14.20 -21.01 28.13
CA CYS A 345 -13.72 -22.04 29.04
C CYS A 345 -13.80 -23.44 28.42
N THR A 346 -14.82 -23.70 27.61
CA THR A 346 -15.04 -24.99 26.96
C THR A 346 -13.90 -25.33 26.00
N TYR A 347 -13.44 -24.36 25.19
CA TYR A 347 -12.30 -24.55 24.29
C TYR A 347 -10.99 -24.79 25.05
N ARG A 348 -10.75 -24.01 26.11
CA ARG A 348 -9.54 -24.13 26.96
C ARG A 348 -9.50 -25.45 27.72
N GLU A 349 -10.63 -25.96 28.18
CA GLU A 349 -10.73 -27.26 28.85
C GLU A 349 -10.49 -28.43 27.88
N ALA A 350 -11.03 -28.34 26.67
CA ALA A 350 -10.85 -29.38 25.64
C ALA A 350 -9.41 -29.43 25.08
N PHE A 351 -8.75 -28.28 24.96
CA PHE A 351 -7.42 -28.16 24.36
C PHE A 351 -6.45 -27.34 25.24
N PRO A 352 -5.97 -27.89 26.37
CA PRO A 352 -5.22 -27.13 27.38
C PRO A 352 -3.81 -26.69 26.95
N LEU A 353 -3.31 -27.23 25.83
CA LEU A 353 -1.98 -26.89 25.28
C LEU A 353 -2.04 -25.75 24.25
N ILE A 354 -3.23 -25.27 23.92
CA ILE A 354 -3.47 -24.25 22.89
C ILE A 354 -3.87 -22.94 23.58
N THR A 355 -3.27 -21.84 23.16
CA THR A 355 -3.68 -20.50 23.57
C THR A 355 -4.87 -20.07 22.71
N PHE A 356 -6.01 -19.82 23.35
CA PHE A 356 -7.17 -19.25 22.67
C PHE A 356 -7.28 -17.75 22.93
N SER A 357 -7.45 -17.00 21.84
CA SER A 357 -7.97 -15.64 21.82
C SER A 357 -9.33 -15.61 21.13
N PHE A 358 -10.12 -14.59 21.45
CA PHE A 358 -11.46 -14.43 20.92
C PHE A 358 -11.67 -12.94 20.64
N GLU A 359 -11.42 -12.53 19.40
CA GLU A 359 -11.75 -11.18 18.95
C GLU A 359 -13.27 -11.05 18.75
N ALA A 360 -13.85 -9.96 19.26
CA ALA A 360 -15.14 -9.50 18.76
C ALA A 360 -14.90 -8.98 17.35
N GLU A 361 -15.82 -9.21 16.40
CA GLU A 361 -15.69 -8.71 15.03
C GLU A 361 -15.19 -7.26 15.02
N GLU A 362 -13.93 -7.07 14.64
CA GLU A 362 -13.51 -5.76 14.15
C GLU A 362 -14.25 -5.60 12.83
N VAL A 363 -15.35 -4.85 12.89
CA VAL A 363 -15.94 -4.22 11.71
C VAL A 363 -14.78 -3.46 11.08
N ASP A 364 -14.24 -4.01 10.00
CA ASP A 364 -13.11 -3.47 9.27
C ASP A 364 -13.50 -2.04 8.84
N SER A 365 -13.09 -1.05 9.63
CA SER A 365 -13.43 0.35 9.43
C SER A 365 -12.58 0.99 8.33
N SER A 366 -12.03 0.18 7.43
CA SER A 366 -11.22 0.59 6.29
C SER A 366 -12.07 0.95 5.05
N SER A 367 -13.41 0.87 5.12
CA SER A 367 -14.32 1.33 4.05
C SER A 367 -15.17 2.56 4.39
N ASN A 368 -14.82 3.36 5.41
CA ASN A 368 -15.48 4.64 5.65
C ASN A 368 -14.56 5.63 6.35
N SER A 369 -13.72 6.32 5.58
CA SER A 369 -13.19 7.62 5.97
C SER A 369 -12.90 8.47 4.73
N GLU A 370 -13.89 9.34 4.46
CA GLU A 370 -13.92 10.57 3.64
C GLU A 370 -13.69 10.50 2.13
#